data_AF-A0A7W7PBW5-F1
#
_entry.id   AF-A0A7W7PBW5-F1
#
_cell.length_a   1.000
_cell.length_b   1.000
_cell.length_c   1.000
_cell.angle_alpha   90.00
_cell.angle_beta   90.00
_cell.angle_gamma   90.00
#
_symmetry.space_group_name_H-M   'P 1'
#
loop_
_entity.id
_entity.type
_entity.pdbx_description
1 polymer ?
#
loop_
_entity_poly.entity_id
_entity_poly.type
_entity_poly.pdbx_seq_one_letter_code
_entity_poly.pdbx_strand_id
1 'polypeptide(L)'
;MPLDLLPALDVLTPLATVPNVTPEQPPGTEGLTTSLNWVSWFVIFAGVFGFLISAGMLVVSSVTGREFASAKGLFLSIIGCILAVAVGGIMQTFV
;
A
#
# COMPACT_ATOMS: atom_id res chain seq x y z
N MET A 1 -19.96 55.32 3.73
CA MET A 1 -19.54 54.92 2.37
C MET A 1 -18.06 55.24 2.21
N PRO A 2 -17.24 54.41 1.57
CA PRO A 2 -17.48 53.04 1.09
C PRO A 2 -16.31 52.10 1.54
N LEU A 3 -16.51 50.81 1.81
CA LEU A 3 -16.63 49.74 0.80
C LEU A 3 -15.62 49.78 -0.37
N ASP A 4 -14.47 50.45 -0.22
CA ASP A 4 -13.46 50.55 -1.31
C ASP A 4 -12.13 49.82 -1.02
N LEU A 5 -11.96 49.20 0.15
CA LEU A 5 -10.75 48.41 0.46
C LEU A 5 -10.96 46.89 0.30
N LEU A 6 -12.12 46.48 -0.22
CA LEU A 6 -12.39 45.10 -0.64
C LEU A 6 -11.88 44.70 -2.05
N PRO A 7 -11.14 45.50 -2.86
CA PRO A 7 -10.50 44.94 -4.05
C PRO A 7 -9.05 44.49 -3.79
N ALA A 8 -8.46 44.78 -2.63
CA ALA A 8 -7.07 44.39 -2.35
C ALA A 8 -6.92 42.93 -1.89
N LEU A 9 -7.99 42.32 -1.38
CA LEU A 9 -7.97 40.90 -1.00
C LEU A 9 -8.40 39.97 -2.14
N ASP A 10 -9.06 40.50 -3.18
CA ASP A 10 -9.53 39.72 -4.34
C ASP A 10 -8.45 39.50 -5.42
N VAL A 11 -7.32 40.21 -5.34
CA VAL A 11 -6.19 40.06 -6.28
C VAL A 11 -5.09 39.14 -5.72
N LEU A 12 -5.15 38.78 -4.43
CA LEU A 12 -4.22 37.84 -3.78
C LEU A 12 -4.76 36.40 -3.72
N THR A 13 -5.90 36.14 -4.35
CA THR A 13 -6.51 34.81 -4.49
C THR A 13 -6.29 34.12 -5.85
N PRO A 14 -5.13 34.20 -6.56
CA PRO A 14 -4.86 33.27 -7.65
C PRO A 14 -4.27 31.94 -7.13
N LEU A 15 -4.56 31.54 -5.88
CA LEU A 15 -3.98 30.33 -5.26
C LEU A 15 -5.01 29.40 -4.62
N ALA A 16 -6.30 29.57 -4.93
CA ALA A 16 -7.38 28.74 -4.38
C ALA A 16 -8.26 28.07 -5.44
N THR A 17 -7.74 27.89 -6.66
CA THR A 17 -8.29 26.91 -7.60
C THR A 17 -7.12 26.15 -8.20
N VAL A 18 -6.42 25.38 -7.37
CA VAL A 18 -5.71 24.22 -7.89
C VAL A 18 -6.83 23.33 -8.42
N PRO A 19 -6.97 23.14 -9.75
CA PRO A 19 -7.93 22.18 -10.25
C PRO A 19 -7.58 20.87 -9.57
N ASN A 20 -8.53 20.28 -8.86
CA ASN A 20 -8.40 18.90 -8.43
C ASN A 20 -8.33 18.07 -9.71
N VAL A 21 -7.12 17.93 -10.25
CA VAL A 21 -6.77 16.92 -11.22
C VAL A 21 -6.97 15.62 -10.46
N THR A 22 -8.20 15.14 -10.50
CA THR A 22 -8.51 13.77 -10.15
C THR A 22 -7.54 12.98 -11.03
N PRO A 23 -6.68 12.12 -10.48
CA PRO A 23 -5.85 11.23 -11.28
C PRO A 23 -6.80 10.30 -12.03
N GLU A 24 -7.40 10.79 -13.11
CA GLU A 24 -8.14 9.96 -14.02
C GLU A 24 -7.10 9.19 -14.80
N GLN A 25 -7.08 7.89 -14.52
CA GLN A 25 -6.25 6.89 -15.13
C GLN A 25 -6.18 7.13 -16.66
N PRO A 26 -4.99 7.39 -17.23
CA PRO A 26 -4.86 7.71 -18.64
C PRO A 26 -5.39 6.54 -19.48
N PRO A 27 -6.28 6.83 -20.46
CA PRO A 27 -7.04 5.81 -21.18
C PRO A 27 -6.08 4.84 -21.89
N GLY A 28 -6.32 3.54 -21.70
CA GLY A 28 -5.48 2.45 -22.22
C GLY A 28 -4.67 1.66 -21.16
N THR A 29 -4.66 2.10 -19.90
CA THR A 29 -4.02 1.34 -18.79
C THR A 29 -4.96 0.37 -18.08
N GLU A 30 -6.22 0.27 -18.51
CA GLU A 30 -7.27 -0.56 -17.90
C GLU A 30 -6.90 -2.06 -17.85
N GLY A 31 -6.18 -2.55 -18.87
CA GLY A 31 -5.62 -3.90 -18.89
C GLY A 31 -4.42 -4.07 -17.95
N LEU A 32 -3.61 -3.03 -17.76
CA LEU A 32 -2.46 -3.04 -16.86
C LEU A 32 -2.92 -3.00 -15.39
N THR A 33 -3.90 -2.15 -15.05
CA THR A 33 -4.48 -2.14 -13.70
C THR A 33 -5.21 -3.44 -13.36
N THR A 34 -5.93 -4.03 -14.33
CA THR A 34 -6.53 -5.36 -14.16
C THR A 34 -5.47 -6.42 -13.86
N SER A 35 -4.36 -6.44 -14.61
CA SER A 35 -3.27 -7.41 -14.41
C SER A 35 -2.59 -7.21 -13.06
N LEU A 36 -2.35 -5.96 -12.64
CA LEU A 36 -1.80 -5.61 -11.33
C LEU A 36 -2.72 -6.05 -10.19
N ASN A 37 -4.05 -5.97 -10.37
CA ASN A 37 -5.01 -6.44 -9.37
C ASN A 37 -4.91 -7.96 -9.15
N TRP A 38 -4.81 -8.74 -10.23
CA TRP A 38 -4.58 -10.18 -10.14
C TRP A 38 -3.27 -10.51 -9.42
N VAL A 39 -2.18 -9.81 -9.75
CA VAL A 39 -0.89 -9.99 -9.07
C VAL A 39 -0.99 -9.66 -7.58
N SER A 40 -1.69 -8.59 -7.22
CA SER A 40 -1.90 -8.21 -5.82
C SER A 40 -2.59 -9.33 -5.03
N TRP A 41 -3.63 -9.94 -5.60
CA TRP A 41 -4.29 -11.11 -5.01
C TRP A 41 -3.33 -12.31 -4.83
N PHE A 42 -2.49 -12.60 -5.83
CA PHE A 42 -1.49 -13.66 -5.70
C PHE A 42 -0.49 -13.37 -4.58
N VAL A 43 -0.02 -12.13 -4.45
CA VAL A 43 0.94 -11.72 -3.39
C VAL A 43 0.29 -11.82 -2.01
N ILE A 44 -0.97 -11.38 -1.88
CA ILE A 44 -1.73 -11.49 -0.62
C ILE A 44 -1.87 -12.96 -0.21
N PHE A 45 -2.32 -13.83 -1.11
CA PHE A 45 -2.44 -15.25 -0.80
C PHE A 45 -1.09 -15.87 -0.45
N ALA A 46 -0.05 -15.64 -1.27
CA ALA A 46 1.28 -16.19 -1.03
C ALA A 46 1.86 -15.75 0.33
N GLY A 47 1.69 -14.48 0.69
CA GLY A 47 2.10 -13.93 1.99
C GLY A 47 1.38 -14.61 3.15
N VAL A 48 0.05 -14.74 3.07
CA VAL A 48 -0.77 -15.38 4.12
C VAL A 48 -0.39 -16.85 4.28
N PHE A 49 -0.27 -17.62 3.19
CA PHE A 49 0.12 -19.03 3.26
C PHE A 49 1.54 -19.20 3.84
N GLY A 50 2.51 -18.41 3.37
CA GLY A 50 3.89 -18.46 3.88
C GLY A 50 3.99 -18.11 5.37
N PHE A 51 3.22 -17.11 5.80
CA PHE A 51 3.13 -16.74 7.21
C PHE A 51 2.48 -17.84 8.05
N LEU A 52 1.35 -18.41 7.61
CA LEU A 52 0.64 -19.46 8.35
C LEU A 52 1.46 -20.74 8.49
N ILE A 53 2.16 -21.17 7.43
CA ILE A 53 3.04 -22.34 7.48
C ILE A 53 4.16 -22.10 8.51
N SER A 54 4.78 -20.93 8.46
CA SER A 54 5.88 -20.58 9.37
C SER A 54 5.40 -20.46 10.83
N ALA A 55 4.22 -19.87 11.05
CA ALA A 55 3.59 -19.76 12.36
C ALA A 55 3.19 -21.13 12.92
N GLY A 56 2.62 -22.01 12.11
CA GLY A 56 2.27 -23.38 12.51
C GLY A 56 3.50 -24.19 12.91
N MET A 57 4.59 -24.10 12.14
CA MET A 57 5.86 -24.78 12.47
C MET A 57 6.47 -24.24 13.77
N LEU A 58 6.30 -22.95 14.08
CA LEU A 58 6.74 -22.37 15.34
C LEU A 58 5.97 -22.97 16.53
N VAL A 59 4.65 -23.09 16.43
CA VAL A 59 3.80 -23.67 17.50
C VAL A 59 4.17 -25.13 17.77
N VAL A 60 4.48 -25.93 16.74
CA VAL A 60 4.95 -27.31 16.93
C VAL A 60 6.34 -27.34 17.59
N SER A 61 7.19 -26.38 17.23
CA SER A 61 8.57 -26.31 17.72
C SER A 61 8.67 -25.76 19.14
N SER A 62 7.72 -24.94 19.60
CA SER A 62 7.64 -24.43 20.97
C SER A 62 7.32 -25.55 21.97
N VAL A 63 6.47 -26.50 21.59
CA VAL A 63 6.16 -27.67 22.45
C VAL A 63 7.36 -28.63 22.55
N THR A 64 8.25 -28.64 21.56
CA THR A 64 9.41 -29.55 21.50
C THR A 64 10.70 -28.92 22.06
N GLY A 65 10.67 -27.65 22.49
CA GLY A 65 11.86 -26.94 22.98
C GLY A 65 12.90 -26.61 21.90
N ARG A 66 12.52 -26.66 20.61
CA ARG A 66 13.37 -26.37 19.44
C ARG A 66 13.03 -25.02 18.79
N GLU A 67 12.50 -24.12 19.59
CA GLU A 67 11.78 -22.91 19.15
C GLU A 67 12.63 -21.99 18.25
N PHE A 68 13.91 -21.84 18.60
CA PHE A 68 14.86 -21.00 17.85
C PHE A 68 15.18 -21.53 16.43
N ALA A 69 15.08 -22.84 16.20
CA ALA A 69 15.37 -23.41 14.88
C ALA A 69 14.28 -23.05 13.85
N SER A 70 13.02 -22.94 14.31
CA SER A 70 11.86 -22.65 13.47
C SER A 70 11.49 -21.16 13.42
N ALA A 71 11.93 -20.36 14.41
CA ALA A 71 11.74 -18.92 14.42
C ALA A 71 12.32 -18.20 13.19
N LYS A 72 13.38 -18.76 12.57
CA LYS A 72 13.98 -18.19 11.34
C LYS A 72 12.99 -18.15 10.17
N GLY A 73 12.14 -19.17 10.03
CA GLY A 73 11.10 -19.22 9.00
C GLY A 73 10.04 -18.13 9.22
N LEU A 74 9.59 -17.97 10.46
CA LEU A 74 8.65 -16.92 10.84
C LEU A 74 9.23 -15.52 10.56
N PHE A 75 10.49 -15.29 10.95
CA PHE A 75 11.14 -13.99 10.76
C PHE A 75 11.24 -13.60 9.27
N LEU A 76 11.62 -14.55 8.41
CA LEU A 76 11.62 -14.35 6.96
C LEU A 76 10.22 -14.10 6.40
N SER A 77 9.20 -14.81 6.91
CA SER A 77 7.81 -14.61 6.46
C SER A 77 7.28 -13.21 6.79
N ILE A 78 7.62 -12.68 7.98
CA ILE A 78 7.23 -11.33 8.41
C ILE A 78 7.90 -10.28 7.53
N ILE A 79 9.20 -10.42 7.26
CA ILE A 79 9.91 -9.51 6.34
C ILE A 79 9.26 -9.54 4.95
N GLY A 80 8.92 -10.73 4.43
CA GLY A 80 8.21 -10.86 3.16
C GLY A 80 6.87 -10.13 3.14
N CYS A 81 6.06 -10.24 4.20
CA CYS A 81 4.80 -9.52 4.32
C CYS A 81 4.99 -7.99 4.35
N ILE A 82 6.02 -7.49 5.04
CA ILE A 82 6.32 -6.05 5.07
C ILE A 82 6.69 -5.54 3.67
N LEU A 83 7.51 -6.30 2.93
CA LEU A 83 7.85 -5.95 1.55
C LEU A 83 6.61 -5.95 0.64
N ALA A 84 5.69 -6.90 0.82
CA ALA A 84 4.43 -6.91 0.08
C ALA A 84 3.57 -5.66 0.33
N VAL A 85 3.50 -5.18 1.58
CA VAL A 85 2.79 -3.93 1.92
C VAL A 85 3.47 -2.72 1.27
N ALA A 86 4.80 -2.68 1.26
CA ALA A 86 5.55 -1.60 0.61
C ALA A 86 5.27 -1.54 -0.91
N VAL A 87 5.21 -2.70 -1.57
CA VAL A 87 4.83 -2.80 -2.99
C VAL A 87 3.39 -2.31 -3.19
N GLY A 88 2.46 -2.71 -2.32
CA GLY A 88 1.07 -2.23 -2.36
C GLY A 88 0.97 -0.70 -2.30
N GLY A 89 1.75 -0.05 -1.43
CA GLY A 89 1.81 1.41 -1.34
C GLY A 89 2.33 2.09 -2.61
N ILE A 90 3.31 1.49 -3.28
CA ILE A 90 3.83 1.98 -4.57
C ILE A 90 2.77 1.87 -5.66
N MET A 91 2.02 0.76 -5.71
CA MET A 91 0.96 0.57 -6.70
C MET A 91 -0.17 1.60 -6.56
N GLN A 92 -0.50 2.02 -5.33
CA GLN A 92 -1.50 3.07 -5.05
C GLN A 92 -1.05 4.47 -5.48
N THR A 93 0.25 4.69 -5.72
CA THR A 93 0.76 5.97 -6.23
C THR A 93 0.49 6.14 -7.73
N PHE A 94 0.25 5.04 -8.44
CA PHE A 94 0.02 5.02 -9.89
C PHE A 94 -1.45 4.81 -10.27
N VAL A 95 -2.36 4.73 -9.30
CA VAL A 95 -3.81 4.53 -9.49
C VAL A 95 -4.58 5.79 -9.13
#